data_AF-A0A3P8WVF4-F1
#
_entry.id   AF-A0A3P8WVF4-F1
#
_cell.length_a   1.000
_cell.length_b   1.000
_cell.length_c   1.000
_cell.angle_alpha   90.00
_cell.angle_beta   90.00
_cell.angle_gamma   90.00
#
_symmetry.space_group_name_H-M   'P 1'
#
loop_
_entity.id
_entity.type
_entity.pdbx_description
1 polymer ?
#
loop_
_entity_poly.entity_id
_entity_poly.type
_entity_poly.pdbx_seq_one_letter_code
_entity_poly.pdbx_strand_id
1 'polypeptide(L)'
;MSHLGECVLSVTPREKTDGMELNFQQNMTDVMAVLPKLSTGLDVNVRFTGVTDFEYTPECIVFDLLDIPLYHGWLLDPQSPQTAAAVGKLSYNQLVEKIIDYKHSPDSSKVSEGLLAEQFLESTATQLSYHGLCELNTTVKEGEISVFFRNNHFSTMIKRQGHLYLLVTDQGFLREEALVWESLHNVEGDGNFCDSDFRLCHQRTPPTSLLPPSAQDQQRQIDQDYLVAVSLQQQQGGVPGPLSDLELARQLQQEEYQQQQQQQQQQQQQQQQQQQQQQQQQQQQQQQQGQTGSQQGRRRDKDSDCVLL
;
A
#
# COMPACT_ATOMS: atom_id res chain seq x y z
N MET A 1 30.24 -13.94 5.12
CA MET A 1 31.53 -13.58 4.50
C MET A 1 32.22 -14.75 3.82
N SER A 2 32.40 -15.91 4.48
CA SER A 2 33.03 -17.10 3.87
C SER A 2 32.36 -17.56 2.56
N HIS A 3 31.04 -17.79 2.59
CA HIS A 3 30.30 -18.23 1.39
C HIS A 3 30.37 -17.24 0.22
N LEU A 4 30.31 -15.94 0.50
CA LEU A 4 30.42 -14.92 -0.53
C LEU A 4 31.83 -14.91 -1.15
N GLY A 5 32.87 -15.07 -0.33
CA GLY A 5 34.25 -15.21 -0.81
C GLY A 5 34.45 -16.47 -1.67
N GLU A 6 33.85 -17.60 -1.30
CA GLU A 6 33.85 -18.83 -2.10
C GLU A 6 33.15 -18.63 -3.45
N CYS A 7 31.98 -17.98 -3.46
CA CYS A 7 31.28 -17.64 -4.70
C CYS A 7 32.15 -16.77 -5.62
N VAL A 8 32.76 -15.71 -5.09
CA VAL A 8 33.66 -14.82 -5.84
C VAL A 8 34.85 -15.59 -6.44
N LEU A 9 35.48 -16.48 -5.67
CA LEU A 9 36.59 -17.30 -6.14
C LEU A 9 36.19 -18.35 -7.18
N SER A 10 34.92 -18.73 -7.23
CA SER A 10 34.38 -19.67 -8.22
C SER A 10 34.02 -19.03 -9.56
N VAL A 11 33.97 -17.69 -9.63
CA VAL A 11 33.65 -16.97 -10.88
C VAL A 11 34.75 -17.21 -11.90
N THR A 12 34.36 -17.59 -13.11
CA THR A 12 35.28 -17.77 -14.25
C THR A 12 35.21 -16.61 -15.22
N PRO A 13 36.33 -16.20 -15.85
CA PRO A 13 36.34 -15.18 -16.88
C PRO A 13 35.38 -15.53 -18.03
N ARG A 14 34.63 -14.54 -18.53
CA ARG A 14 33.72 -14.72 -19.68
C ARG A 14 34.48 -14.96 -20.99
N GLU A 15 35.67 -14.36 -21.15
CA GLU A 15 36.52 -14.48 -22.34
C GLU A 15 37.99 -14.67 -21.96
N LYS A 16 38.71 -15.51 -22.72
CA LYS A 16 40.10 -15.93 -22.45
C LYS A 16 41.08 -15.24 -23.39
N THR A 17 41.22 -13.92 -23.27
CA THR A 17 42.31 -13.18 -23.92
C THR A 17 43.24 -12.63 -22.84
N ASP A 18 44.55 -12.66 -23.07
CA ASP A 18 45.57 -12.33 -22.05
C ASP A 18 45.36 -10.97 -21.37
N GLY A 19 44.88 -9.96 -22.12
CA GLY A 19 44.56 -8.64 -21.56
C GLY A 19 43.32 -8.60 -20.65
N MET A 20 42.35 -9.48 -20.91
CA MET A 20 41.13 -9.59 -20.09
C MET A 20 41.37 -10.42 -18.82
N GLU A 21 42.31 -11.37 -18.84
CA GLU A 21 42.68 -12.13 -17.64
C GLU A 21 43.30 -11.23 -16.56
N LEU A 22 44.15 -10.28 -16.96
CA LEU A 22 44.73 -9.29 -16.04
C LEU A 22 43.66 -8.36 -15.47
N ASN A 23 42.71 -7.89 -16.29
CA ASN A 23 41.60 -7.08 -15.80
C ASN A 23 40.72 -7.86 -14.82
N PHE A 24 40.42 -9.12 -15.12
CA PHE A 24 39.65 -10.00 -14.25
C PHE A 24 40.35 -10.22 -12.90
N GLN A 25 41.67 -10.48 -12.90
CA GLN A 25 42.44 -10.62 -11.66
C GLN A 25 42.44 -9.34 -10.81
N GLN A 26 42.51 -8.18 -11.46
CA GLN A 26 42.39 -6.90 -10.77
C GLN A 26 41.00 -6.76 -10.13
N ASN A 27 39.94 -7.03 -10.89
CA ASN A 27 38.56 -6.95 -10.39
C ASN A 27 38.35 -7.89 -9.19
N MET A 28 38.89 -9.11 -9.21
CA MET A 28 38.83 -10.02 -8.06
C MET A 28 39.53 -9.46 -6.83
N THR A 29 40.70 -8.84 -7.01
CA THR A 29 41.47 -8.22 -5.92
C THR A 29 40.69 -7.07 -5.30
N ASP A 30 40.09 -6.24 -6.15
CA ASP A 30 39.28 -5.09 -5.73
C ASP A 30 38.01 -5.55 -4.99
N VAL A 31 37.32 -6.59 -5.48
CA VAL A 31 36.18 -7.22 -4.77
C VAL A 31 36.60 -7.68 -3.38
N MET A 32 37.72 -8.41 -3.26
CA MET A 32 38.19 -8.92 -1.96
C MET A 32 38.50 -7.80 -0.96
N ALA A 33 38.96 -6.64 -1.44
CA ALA A 33 39.18 -5.46 -0.60
C ALA A 33 37.86 -4.80 -0.14
N VAL A 34 36.82 -4.86 -0.98
CA VAL A 34 35.50 -4.26 -0.72
C VAL A 34 34.61 -5.17 0.14
N LEU A 35 34.74 -6.49 0.07
CA LEU A 35 33.88 -7.44 0.77
C LEU A 35 33.56 -7.07 2.24
N PRO A 36 34.54 -6.69 3.09
CA PRO A 36 34.24 -6.29 4.47
C PRO A 36 33.26 -5.12 4.58
N LYS A 37 33.30 -4.17 3.64
CA LYS A 37 32.43 -2.97 3.61
C LYS A 37 30.96 -3.33 3.42
N LEU A 38 30.64 -4.43 2.74
CA LEU A 38 29.25 -4.90 2.58
C LEU A 38 28.53 -5.11 3.91
N SER A 39 29.26 -5.35 5.00
CA SER A 39 28.69 -5.49 6.34
C SER A 39 28.52 -4.18 7.11
N THR A 40 29.23 -3.12 6.73
CA THR A 40 29.25 -1.84 7.44
C THR A 40 28.53 -0.71 6.69
N GLY A 41 28.29 -0.89 5.40
CA GLY A 41 27.68 0.10 4.52
C GLY A 41 28.43 0.20 3.20
N LEU A 42 27.68 0.34 2.11
CA LEU A 42 28.20 0.44 0.76
C LEU A 42 27.90 1.82 0.19
N ASP A 43 28.93 2.52 -0.27
CA ASP A 43 28.78 3.85 -0.85
C ASP A 43 28.39 3.75 -2.33
N VAL A 44 27.24 4.33 -2.68
CA VAL A 44 26.74 4.43 -4.05
C VAL A 44 26.38 5.88 -4.35
N ASN A 45 26.60 6.31 -5.60
CA ASN A 45 26.27 7.65 -6.05
C ASN A 45 25.44 7.55 -7.33
N VAL A 46 24.13 7.75 -7.19
CA VAL A 46 23.16 7.63 -8.29
C VAL A 46 23.22 8.80 -9.25
N ARG A 47 22.83 8.57 -10.51
CA ARG A 47 22.48 9.61 -11.48
C ARG A 47 20.98 9.52 -11.74
N PHE A 48 20.33 10.65 -11.95
CA PHE A 48 18.87 10.70 -12.06
C PHE A 48 18.35 10.41 -13.47
N THR A 49 19.19 9.85 -14.35
CA THR A 49 18.94 9.70 -15.80
C THR A 49 18.37 8.36 -16.22
N GLY A 50 18.55 7.31 -15.41
CA GLY A 50 18.12 5.95 -15.73
C GLY A 50 18.22 5.03 -14.52
N VAL A 51 17.49 3.92 -14.52
CA VAL A 51 17.39 3.02 -13.35
C VAL A 51 18.67 2.23 -13.03
N THR A 52 19.62 2.19 -13.95
CA THR A 52 20.93 1.53 -13.80
C THR A 52 22.09 2.51 -13.64
N ASP A 53 21.80 3.82 -13.58
CA ASP A 53 22.83 4.83 -13.75
C ASP A 53 23.46 5.19 -12.41
N PHE A 54 24.57 4.53 -12.09
CA PHE A 54 25.42 4.86 -10.95
C PHE A 54 26.75 5.46 -11.43
N GLU A 55 27.35 6.33 -10.62
CA GLU A 55 28.78 6.58 -10.74
C GLU A 55 29.53 5.31 -10.32
N TYR A 56 30.52 4.90 -11.12
CA TYR A 56 31.31 3.73 -10.83
C TYR A 56 32.15 3.97 -9.58
N THR A 57 31.79 3.30 -8.49
CA THR A 57 32.58 3.21 -7.26
C THR A 57 33.23 1.81 -7.19
N PRO A 58 34.39 1.66 -6.55
CA PRO A 58 34.99 0.35 -6.30
C PRO A 58 34.00 -0.63 -5.65
N GLU A 59 33.08 -0.11 -4.84
CA GLU A 59 32.02 -0.83 -4.17
C GLU A 59 31.07 -1.57 -5.13
N CYS A 60 30.79 -1.02 -6.31
CA CYS A 60 29.87 -1.59 -7.28
C CYS A 60 30.43 -2.83 -8.00
N ILE A 61 31.75 -3.03 -7.99
CA ILE A 61 32.41 -4.12 -8.72
C ILE A 61 31.97 -5.52 -8.26
N VAL A 62 31.47 -5.64 -7.03
CA VAL A 62 30.92 -6.89 -6.48
C VAL A 62 29.70 -7.34 -7.28
N PHE A 63 28.83 -6.40 -7.66
CA PHE A 63 27.61 -6.69 -8.41
C PHE A 63 27.95 -7.11 -9.85
N ASP A 64 28.88 -6.40 -10.49
CA ASP A 64 29.34 -6.72 -11.83
C ASP A 64 30.02 -8.10 -11.90
N LEU A 65 30.86 -8.44 -10.91
CA LEU A 65 31.56 -9.71 -10.88
C LEU A 65 30.60 -10.89 -10.64
N LEU A 66 29.56 -10.70 -9.81
CA LEU A 66 28.55 -11.72 -9.52
C LEU A 66 27.42 -11.76 -10.56
N ASP A 67 27.45 -10.89 -11.57
CA ASP A 67 26.39 -10.75 -12.57
C ASP A 67 25.01 -10.46 -11.95
N ILE A 68 24.99 -9.65 -10.89
CA ILE A 68 23.78 -9.25 -10.19
C ILE A 68 23.47 -7.79 -10.56
N PRO A 69 22.36 -7.50 -11.25
CA PRO A 69 22.00 -6.12 -11.58
C PRO A 69 21.77 -5.27 -10.32
N LEU A 70 22.29 -4.05 -10.32
CA LEU A 70 22.01 -3.03 -9.32
C LEU A 70 21.09 -1.97 -9.93
N TYR A 71 19.96 -1.71 -9.29
CA TYR A 71 18.96 -0.74 -9.73
C TYR A 71 18.64 0.30 -8.66
N HIS A 72 18.21 1.48 -9.08
CA HIS A 72 17.53 2.47 -8.25
C HIS A 72 16.32 3.05 -8.99
N GLY A 73 15.41 3.69 -8.27
CA GLY A 73 14.21 4.31 -8.85
C GLY A 73 14.18 5.83 -8.71
N TRP A 74 15.31 6.44 -8.35
CA TRP A 74 15.42 7.88 -8.15
C TRP A 74 15.68 8.61 -9.46
N LEU A 75 14.63 8.77 -10.28
CA LEU A 75 14.74 9.39 -11.61
C LEU A 75 14.03 10.74 -11.67
N LEU A 76 14.57 11.63 -12.50
CA LEU A 76 13.88 12.84 -12.92
C LEU A 76 12.64 12.49 -13.74
N ASP A 77 11.55 13.23 -13.51
CA ASP A 77 10.38 13.14 -14.37
C ASP A 77 10.58 13.99 -15.64
N PRO A 78 10.58 13.38 -16.85
CA PRO A 78 10.70 14.10 -18.11
C PRO A 78 9.61 15.15 -18.35
N GLN A 79 8.47 15.06 -17.64
CA GLN A 79 7.39 16.05 -17.72
C GLN A 79 7.77 17.40 -17.10
N SER A 80 8.88 17.46 -16.35
CA SER A 80 9.38 18.67 -15.69
C SER A 80 10.65 19.22 -16.36
N PRO A 81 10.55 19.89 -17.54
CA PRO A 81 11.71 20.30 -18.32
C PRO A 81 12.61 21.32 -17.59
N GLN A 82 12.03 22.15 -16.71
CA GLN A 82 12.78 23.12 -15.90
C GLN A 82 13.68 22.42 -14.88
N THR A 83 13.14 21.44 -14.16
CA THR A 83 13.89 20.60 -13.22
C THR A 83 14.92 19.73 -13.95
N ALA A 84 14.55 19.16 -15.10
CA ALA A 84 15.47 18.40 -15.93
C ALA A 84 16.66 19.25 -16.42
N ALA A 85 16.44 20.51 -16.79
CA ALA A 85 17.52 21.44 -17.12
C ALA A 85 18.41 21.76 -15.91
N ALA A 86 17.79 21.95 -14.73
CA ALA A 86 18.49 22.25 -13.49
C ALA A 86 19.34 21.08 -12.97
N VAL A 87 18.86 19.85 -13.06
CA VAL A 87 19.60 18.67 -12.58
C VAL A 87 20.54 18.12 -13.65
N GLY A 88 20.11 18.08 -14.91
CA GLY A 88 20.92 17.61 -16.03
C GLY A 88 21.34 16.14 -15.90
N LYS A 89 22.63 15.87 -16.10
CA LYS A 89 23.25 14.53 -16.01
C LYS A 89 24.13 14.33 -14.77
N LEU A 90 23.94 15.20 -13.79
CA LEU A 90 24.74 15.20 -12.56
C LEU A 90 24.39 13.98 -11.71
N SER A 91 25.38 13.45 -11.01
CA SER A 91 25.15 12.51 -9.93
C SER A 91 24.58 13.23 -8.70
N TYR A 92 24.12 12.48 -7.70
CA TYR A 92 23.69 13.05 -6.42
C TYR A 92 24.76 13.97 -5.80
N ASN A 93 26.01 13.49 -5.66
CA ASN A 93 27.09 14.31 -5.07
C ASN A 93 27.34 15.62 -5.85
N GLN A 94 27.42 15.52 -7.18
CA GLN A 94 27.61 16.69 -8.06
C GLN A 94 26.44 17.67 -7.98
N LEU A 95 25.20 17.16 -7.83
CA LEU A 95 24.02 18.00 -7.71
C LEU A 95 24.00 18.76 -6.38
N VAL A 96 24.35 18.10 -5.28
CA VAL A 96 24.45 18.75 -3.95
C VAL A 96 25.50 19.86 -3.97
N GLU A 97 26.68 19.61 -4.52
CA GLU A 97 27.71 20.64 -4.69
C GLU A 97 27.20 21.82 -5.53
N LYS A 98 26.56 21.53 -6.67
CA LYS A 98 25.95 22.57 -7.52
C LYS A 98 24.92 23.41 -6.76
N ILE A 99 24.04 22.79 -5.96
CA ILE A 99 23.04 23.51 -5.17
C ILE A 99 23.72 24.49 -4.20
N ILE A 100 24.77 24.04 -3.51
CA ILE A 100 25.52 24.88 -2.56
C ILE A 100 26.14 26.08 -3.29
N ASP A 101 26.80 25.86 -4.42
CA ASP A 101 27.43 26.92 -5.22
C ASP A 101 26.40 27.92 -5.76
N TYR A 102 25.24 27.43 -6.20
CA TYR A 102 24.22 28.23 -6.87
C TYR A 102 23.42 29.08 -5.87
N LYS A 103 23.17 28.56 -4.65
CA LYS A 103 22.50 29.31 -3.57
C LYS A 103 23.28 30.55 -3.12
N HIS A 104 24.61 30.52 -3.22
CA HIS A 104 25.48 31.65 -2.85
C HIS A 104 25.89 32.51 -4.06
N SER A 105 25.34 32.24 -5.24
CA SER A 105 25.69 32.97 -6.45
C SER A 105 25.03 34.36 -6.49
N PRO A 106 25.72 35.41 -7.00
CA PRO A 106 25.09 36.71 -7.26
C PRO A 106 24.18 36.70 -8.50
N ASP A 107 24.21 35.63 -9.30
CA ASP A 107 23.41 35.47 -10.51
C ASP A 107 22.03 34.87 -10.18
N SER A 108 20.97 35.67 -10.35
CA SER A 108 19.59 35.25 -10.07
C SER A 108 19.15 34.03 -10.88
N SER A 109 19.72 33.81 -12.07
CA SER A 109 19.39 32.64 -12.89
C SER A 109 19.92 31.35 -12.26
N LYS A 110 21.18 31.37 -11.78
CA LYS A 110 21.79 30.27 -11.04
C LYS A 110 21.06 30.01 -9.73
N VAL A 111 20.70 31.05 -8.98
CA VAL A 111 19.93 30.88 -7.74
C VAL A 111 18.61 30.14 -8.03
N SER A 112 17.88 30.54 -9.07
CA SER A 112 16.64 29.88 -9.47
C SER A 112 16.86 28.41 -9.85
N GLU A 113 17.93 28.10 -10.57
CA GLU A 113 18.28 26.74 -10.96
C GLU A 113 18.65 25.87 -9.74
N GLY A 114 19.41 26.44 -8.79
CA GLY A 114 19.74 25.77 -7.53
C GLY A 114 18.50 25.46 -6.68
N LEU A 115 17.52 26.38 -6.62
CA LEU A 115 16.26 26.16 -5.91
C LEU A 115 15.42 25.05 -6.56
N LEU A 116 15.38 24.95 -7.89
CA LEU A 116 14.69 23.86 -8.59
C LEU A 116 15.33 22.49 -8.30
N ALA A 117 16.66 22.43 -8.30
CA ALA A 117 17.40 21.23 -7.95
C ALA A 117 17.20 20.82 -6.48
N GLU A 118 17.17 21.79 -5.56
CA GLU A 118 16.88 21.56 -4.15
C GLU A 118 15.44 21.04 -3.95
N GLN A 119 14.46 21.69 -4.58
CA GLN A 119 13.05 21.25 -4.54
C GLN A 119 12.89 19.83 -5.10
N PHE A 120 13.64 19.45 -6.13
CA PHE A 120 13.65 18.09 -6.63
C PHE A 120 14.10 17.08 -5.56
N LEU A 121 15.23 17.33 -4.90
CA LEU A 121 15.73 16.45 -3.84
C LEU A 121 14.76 16.37 -2.65
N GLU A 122 14.15 17.49 -2.27
CA GLU A 122 13.16 17.53 -1.18
C GLU A 122 11.88 16.75 -1.53
N SER A 123 11.32 16.97 -2.73
CA SER A 123 10.09 16.31 -3.17
C SER A 123 10.26 14.82 -3.43
N THR A 124 11.49 14.35 -3.66
CA THR A 124 11.82 12.95 -3.91
C THR A 124 12.71 12.35 -2.83
N ALA A 125 12.64 12.87 -1.60
CA ALA A 125 13.48 12.47 -0.47
C ALA A 125 13.39 10.97 -0.11
N THR A 126 12.31 10.27 -0.53
CA THR A 126 12.17 8.80 -0.40
C THR A 126 13.04 8.01 -1.39
N GLN A 127 13.79 8.69 -2.26
CA GLN A 127 14.70 8.15 -3.26
C GLN A 127 14.00 7.23 -4.29
N LEU A 128 12.71 7.45 -4.53
CA LEU A 128 11.92 6.73 -5.53
C LEU A 128 10.89 7.68 -6.13
N SER A 129 10.91 7.85 -7.45
CA SER A 129 9.91 8.63 -8.19
C SER A 129 8.94 7.71 -8.93
N TYR A 130 7.74 8.21 -9.24
CA TYR A 130 6.78 7.47 -10.06
C TYR A 130 7.34 7.14 -11.45
N HIS A 131 8.07 8.08 -12.07
CA HIS A 131 8.76 7.84 -13.32
C HIS A 131 9.77 6.69 -13.18
N GLY A 132 10.62 6.72 -12.14
CA GLY A 132 11.57 5.65 -11.88
C GLY A 132 10.92 4.29 -11.61
N LEU A 133 9.78 4.26 -10.90
CA LEU A 133 9.02 3.04 -10.67
C LEU A 133 8.44 2.44 -11.97
N CYS A 134 7.93 3.29 -12.86
CA CYS A 134 7.47 2.87 -14.18
C CYS A 134 8.63 2.32 -15.02
N GLU A 135 9.78 3.01 -15.03
CA GLU A 135 10.96 2.59 -15.78
C GLU A 135 11.52 1.27 -15.24
N LEU A 136 11.57 1.09 -13.91
CA LEU A 136 11.95 -0.19 -13.28
C LEU A 136 11.05 -1.33 -13.75
N ASN A 137 9.73 -1.12 -13.77
CA ASN A 137 8.79 -2.13 -14.26
C ASN A 137 9.01 -2.48 -15.74
N THR A 138 9.54 -1.57 -16.56
CA THR A 138 9.87 -1.87 -17.96
C THR A 138 11.24 -2.51 -18.15
N THR A 139 12.24 -2.11 -17.35
CA THR A 139 13.65 -2.49 -17.52
C THR A 139 13.98 -3.83 -16.87
N VAL A 140 13.45 -4.08 -15.66
CA VAL A 140 13.72 -5.31 -14.92
C VAL A 140 13.11 -6.51 -15.65
N LYS A 141 13.90 -7.57 -15.82
CA LYS A 141 13.45 -8.78 -16.53
C LYS A 141 12.61 -9.67 -15.62
N GLU A 142 11.64 -10.35 -16.22
CA GLU A 142 10.79 -11.30 -15.51
C GLU A 142 11.63 -12.46 -14.93
N GLY A 143 11.50 -12.72 -13.63
CA GLY A 143 12.25 -13.75 -12.91
C GLY A 143 13.71 -13.42 -12.58
N GLU A 144 14.20 -12.22 -12.92
CA GLU A 144 15.56 -11.78 -12.59
C GLU A 144 15.65 -11.33 -11.14
N ILE A 145 16.62 -11.87 -10.40
CA ILE A 145 16.98 -11.41 -9.06
C ILE A 145 17.99 -10.28 -9.20
N SER A 146 17.74 -9.17 -8.52
CA SER A 146 18.55 -7.97 -8.57
C SER A 146 18.65 -7.31 -7.19
N VAL A 147 19.54 -6.33 -7.07
CA VAL A 147 19.66 -5.49 -5.88
C VAL A 147 19.01 -4.14 -6.19
N PHE A 148 18.17 -3.66 -5.28
CA PHE A 148 17.48 -2.38 -5.39
C PHE A 148 17.93 -1.43 -4.28
N PHE A 149 18.45 -0.27 -4.65
CA PHE A 149 18.85 0.79 -3.74
C PHE A 149 17.74 1.83 -3.58
N ARG A 150 17.28 2.04 -2.35
CA ARG A 150 16.29 3.07 -1.99
C ARG A 150 16.44 3.45 -0.53
N ASN A 151 16.35 4.75 -0.24
CA ASN A 151 16.38 5.31 1.11
C ASN A 151 17.57 4.81 1.94
N ASN A 152 18.77 4.83 1.35
CA ASN A 152 20.02 4.32 1.94
C ASN A 152 19.96 2.83 2.36
N HIS A 153 19.06 2.05 1.78
CA HIS A 153 18.91 0.62 2.00
C HIS A 153 19.05 -0.17 0.69
N PHE A 154 19.65 -1.36 0.79
CA PHE A 154 19.75 -2.31 -0.31
C PHE A 154 18.78 -3.47 -0.07
N SER A 155 17.82 -3.64 -0.97
CA SER A 155 16.84 -4.72 -0.91
C SER A 155 17.09 -5.73 -2.04
N THR A 156 16.82 -7.01 -1.78
CA THR A 156 16.76 -8.01 -2.87
C THR A 156 15.43 -7.82 -3.60
N MET A 157 15.47 -7.60 -4.91
CA MET A 157 14.31 -7.34 -5.75
C MET A 157 14.14 -8.43 -6.81
N ILE A 158 12.89 -8.82 -7.07
CA ILE A 158 12.53 -9.75 -8.15
C ILE A 158 11.27 -9.25 -8.87
N LYS A 159 11.19 -9.51 -10.17
CA LYS A 159 9.97 -9.28 -10.95
C LYS A 159 9.21 -10.58 -11.18
N ARG A 160 7.93 -10.61 -10.82
CA ARG A 160 7.04 -11.76 -11.02
C ARG A 160 5.67 -11.33 -11.54
N GLN A 161 5.19 -11.99 -12.59
CA GLN A 161 3.93 -11.69 -13.28
C GLN A 161 3.78 -10.19 -13.60
N GLY A 162 4.87 -9.55 -14.03
CA GLY A 162 4.88 -8.12 -14.35
C GLY A 162 4.88 -7.16 -13.15
N HIS A 163 4.99 -7.66 -11.92
CA HIS A 163 5.05 -6.85 -10.69
C HIS A 163 6.41 -6.99 -10.01
N LEU A 164 6.87 -5.92 -9.36
CA LEU A 164 8.12 -5.90 -8.59
C LEU A 164 7.85 -6.28 -7.13
N TYR A 165 8.78 -7.03 -6.54
CA TYR A 165 8.73 -7.48 -5.16
C TYR A 165 10.08 -7.30 -4.49
N LEU A 166 10.07 -6.91 -3.22
CA LEU A 166 11.24 -6.78 -2.37
C LEU A 166 11.23 -7.88 -1.30
N LEU A 167 12.38 -8.50 -1.04
CA LEU A 167 12.50 -9.52 -0.01
C LEU A 167 12.40 -8.88 1.38
N VAL A 168 11.52 -9.41 2.22
CA VAL A 168 11.38 -8.98 3.61
C VAL A 168 12.53 -9.57 4.42
N THR A 169 13.38 -8.70 4.98
CA THR A 169 14.56 -9.11 5.76
C THR A 169 14.55 -8.59 7.20
N ASP A 170 13.55 -7.81 7.59
CA ASP A 170 13.45 -7.25 8.94
C ASP A 170 13.17 -8.37 9.98
N GLN A 171 13.92 -8.32 11.09
CA GLN A 171 13.85 -9.32 12.15
C GLN A 171 12.47 -9.39 12.84
N GLY A 172 11.66 -8.33 12.76
CA GLY A 172 10.29 -8.31 13.25
C GLY A 172 9.39 -9.37 12.61
N PHE A 173 9.68 -9.77 11.37
CA PHE A 173 8.94 -10.79 10.64
C PHE A 173 9.51 -12.20 10.80
N LEU A 174 10.53 -12.40 11.63
CA LEU A 174 11.22 -13.70 11.80
C LEU A 174 10.27 -14.87 12.11
N ARG A 175 9.13 -14.61 12.76
CA ARG A 175 8.14 -15.65 13.13
C ARG A 175 7.00 -15.81 12.12
N GLU A 176 6.88 -14.89 11.16
CA GLU A 176 5.80 -14.86 10.19
C GLU A 176 6.27 -15.51 8.89
N GLU A 177 6.28 -16.85 8.85
CA GLU A 177 6.77 -17.64 7.71
C GLU A 177 6.02 -17.34 6.39
N ALA A 178 4.81 -16.80 6.48
CA ALA A 178 4.01 -16.41 5.32
C ALA A 178 4.42 -15.06 4.72
N LEU A 179 5.22 -14.23 5.40
CA LEU A 179 5.58 -12.88 4.94
C LEU A 179 7.01 -12.90 4.39
N VAL A 180 7.14 -13.16 3.09
CA VAL A 180 8.44 -13.31 2.43
C VAL A 180 8.73 -12.14 1.50
N TRP A 181 7.73 -11.68 0.75
CA TRP A 181 7.88 -10.62 -0.24
C TRP A 181 6.97 -9.44 0.07
N GLU A 182 7.41 -8.23 -0.24
CA GLU A 182 6.62 -7.01 -0.20
C GLU A 182 6.49 -6.46 -1.62
N SER A 183 5.27 -6.14 -2.08
CA SER A 183 5.06 -5.59 -3.42
C SER A 183 5.59 -4.16 -3.53
N LEU A 184 6.35 -3.85 -4.57
CA LEU A 184 6.79 -2.49 -4.91
C LEU A 184 5.91 -1.94 -6.03
N HIS A 185 4.81 -1.29 -5.67
CA HIS A 185 3.84 -0.73 -6.63
C HIS A 185 3.56 0.77 -6.45
N ASN A 186 4.12 1.38 -5.40
CA ASN A 186 3.99 2.82 -5.12
C ASN A 186 5.28 3.38 -4.51
N VAL A 187 5.29 4.70 -4.31
CA VAL A 187 6.45 5.44 -3.74
C VAL A 187 6.32 5.70 -2.24
N GLU A 188 5.18 5.39 -1.63
CA GLU A 188 4.83 5.75 -0.25
C GLU A 188 5.22 4.66 0.76
N GLY A 189 5.36 3.41 0.30
CA GLY A 189 5.81 2.28 1.14
C GLY A 189 4.66 1.52 1.83
N ASP A 190 3.44 1.61 1.32
CA ASP A 190 2.29 0.77 1.72
C ASP A 190 2.20 -0.50 0.85
N GLY A 191 3.34 -1.19 0.68
CA GLY A 191 3.42 -2.45 -0.05
C GLY A 191 2.56 -3.55 0.58
N ASN A 192 1.99 -4.42 -0.26
CA ASN A 192 1.29 -5.60 0.20
C ASN A 192 2.27 -6.77 0.40
N PHE A 193 2.14 -7.48 1.52
CA PHE A 193 2.94 -8.66 1.80
C PHE A 193 2.42 -9.91 1.09
N CYS A 194 3.34 -10.76 0.66
CA CYS A 194 3.10 -12.00 -0.06
C CYS A 194 3.97 -13.15 0.48
N ASP A 195 3.49 -14.38 0.27
CA ASP A 195 4.20 -15.61 0.57
C ASP A 195 5.28 -15.94 -0.48
N SER A 196 6.01 -17.05 -0.28
CA SER A 196 7.06 -17.51 -1.22
C SER A 196 6.57 -17.75 -2.65
N ASP A 197 5.28 -18.01 -2.84
CA ASP A 197 4.64 -18.24 -4.14
C ASP A 197 4.08 -16.95 -4.75
N PHE A 198 4.38 -15.78 -4.16
CA PHE A 198 3.89 -14.46 -4.56
C PHE A 198 2.37 -14.31 -4.43
N ARG A 199 1.74 -15.07 -3.53
CA ARG A 199 0.31 -14.92 -3.21
C ARG A 199 0.14 -13.90 -2.10
N LEU A 200 -0.80 -12.99 -2.28
CA LEU A 200 -1.16 -11.98 -1.28
C LEU A 200 -1.54 -12.65 0.04
N CYS A 201 -0.79 -12.30 1.08
CA CYS A 201 -1.16 -12.63 2.44
C CYS A 201 -2.40 -11.83 2.77
N HIS A 202 -3.54 -12.51 2.77
CA HIS A 202 -4.74 -11.91 3.29
C HIS A 202 -4.42 -11.58 4.75
N GLN A 203 -4.44 -10.29 5.09
CA GLN A 203 -4.54 -9.90 6.49
C GLN A 203 -5.59 -10.81 7.08
N ARG A 204 -5.22 -11.61 8.08
CA ARG A 204 -6.21 -12.36 8.84
C ARG A 204 -7.19 -11.30 9.31
N THR A 205 -8.35 -11.21 8.65
CA THR A 205 -9.54 -10.70 9.31
C THR A 205 -9.54 -11.47 10.63
N PRO A 206 -9.40 -10.81 11.79
CA PRO A 206 -9.59 -11.52 13.06
C PRO A 206 -10.91 -12.26 12.87
N PRO A 207 -10.96 -13.59 13.09
CA PRO A 207 -12.05 -14.44 12.61
C PRO A 207 -13.35 -13.76 12.97
N THR A 208 -13.92 -13.07 11.98
CA THR A 208 -15.14 -12.34 12.17
C THR A 208 -16.11 -13.48 12.06
N SER A 209 -16.51 -13.97 13.23
CA SER A 209 -17.68 -14.81 13.40
C SER A 209 -18.67 -14.39 12.32
N LEU A 210 -19.02 -15.30 11.41
CA LEU A 210 -19.91 -15.08 10.27
C LEU A 210 -21.37 -14.82 10.72
N LEU A 211 -21.54 -14.20 11.88
CA LEU A 211 -22.79 -13.84 12.50
C LEU A 211 -22.73 -12.32 12.70
N PRO A 212 -23.72 -11.55 12.21
CA PRO A 212 -23.85 -10.16 12.62
C PRO A 212 -23.87 -10.13 14.15
N PRO A 213 -23.05 -9.28 14.80
CA PRO A 213 -23.08 -9.16 16.25
C PRO A 213 -24.51 -8.87 16.67
N SER A 214 -25.02 -9.66 17.63
CA SER A 214 -26.33 -9.38 18.18
C SER A 214 -26.30 -7.99 18.82
N ALA A 215 -27.43 -7.28 18.90
CA ALA A 215 -27.47 -5.94 19.52
C ALA A 215 -26.85 -5.90 20.93
N GLN A 216 -26.79 -7.06 21.62
CA GLN A 216 -26.13 -7.22 22.91
C GLN A 216 -24.59 -7.24 22.82
N ASP A 217 -24.01 -7.83 21.77
CA ASP A 217 -22.56 -7.87 21.56
C ASP A 217 -22.00 -6.49 21.21
N GLN A 218 -22.76 -5.71 20.43
CA GLN A 218 -22.43 -4.34 20.10
C GLN A 218 -22.44 -3.45 21.35
N GLN A 219 -23.44 -3.63 22.23
CA GLN A 219 -23.50 -2.94 23.54
C GLN A 219 -22.29 -3.29 24.43
N ARG A 220 -21.83 -4.54 24.40
CA ARG A 220 -20.68 -5.01 25.18
C ARG A 220 -19.34 -4.48 24.66
N GLN A 221 -19.20 -4.33 23.35
CA GLN A 221 -18.05 -3.63 22.75
C GLN A 221 -18.03 -2.15 23.14
N ILE A 222 -19.18 -1.48 23.06
CA ILE A 222 -19.30 -0.06 23.45
C ILE A 222 -18.92 0.15 24.92
N ASP A 223 -19.39 -0.71 25.83
CA ASP A 223 -19.03 -0.64 27.25
C ASP A 223 -17.53 -0.86 27.51
N GLN A 224 -16.88 -1.71 26.70
CA GLN A 224 -15.46 -2.01 26.84
C GLN A 224 -14.60 -0.85 26.36
N ASP A 225 -14.94 -0.26 25.20
CA ASP A 225 -14.28 0.92 24.67
C ASP A 225 -14.48 2.14 25.58
N TYR A 226 -15.66 2.29 26.18
CA TYR A 226 -15.94 3.32 27.18
C TYR A 226 -15.01 3.18 28.41
N LEU A 227 -14.77 1.95 28.87
CA LEU A 227 -13.89 1.70 30.02
C LEU A 227 -12.42 2.02 29.71
N VAL A 228 -11.97 1.78 28.48
CA VAL A 228 -10.62 2.14 28.00
C VAL A 228 -10.49 3.66 27.85
N ALA A 229 -11.50 4.34 27.31
CA ALA A 229 -11.50 5.80 27.18
C ALA A 229 -11.44 6.50 28.55
N VAL A 230 -12.23 6.04 29.53
CA VAL A 230 -12.24 6.60 30.90
C VAL A 230 -10.91 6.39 31.62
N SER A 231 -10.25 5.25 31.40
CA SER A 231 -8.96 4.95 32.04
C SER A 231 -7.80 5.76 31.45
N LEU A 232 -7.80 6.02 30.14
CA LEU A 232 -6.87 6.95 29.50
C LEU A 232 -7.04 8.39 30.01
N GLN A 233 -8.28 8.80 30.27
CA GLN A 233 -8.58 10.15 30.77
C GLN A 233 -8.16 10.37 32.23
N GLN A 234 -8.20 9.34 33.09
CA GLN A 234 -7.72 9.44 34.48
C GLN A 234 -6.20 9.62 34.59
N GLN A 235 -5.43 9.24 33.57
CA GLN A 235 -3.98 9.45 33.54
C GLN A 235 -3.59 10.89 33.13
N GLN A 236 -4.50 11.66 32.53
CA GLN A 236 -4.27 13.06 32.19
C GLN A 236 -4.90 13.96 33.26
N GLY A 237 -4.07 14.37 34.22
CA GLY A 237 -4.43 15.33 35.27
C GLY A 237 -5.01 16.63 34.68
N GLY A 238 -6.17 17.03 35.22
CA GLY A 238 -7.03 18.07 34.67
C GLY A 238 -6.43 19.47 34.58
N VAL A 239 -6.85 20.19 33.54
CA VAL A 239 -6.67 21.63 33.36
C VAL A 239 -8.08 22.26 33.28
N PRO A 240 -8.46 23.21 34.15
CA PRO A 240 -9.79 23.80 34.15
C PRO A 240 -9.88 24.98 33.17
N GLY A 241 -10.57 24.77 32.05
CA GLY A 241 -11.03 25.80 31.11
C GLY A 241 -12.55 25.70 30.92
N PRO A 242 -13.23 26.78 30.50
CA PRO A 242 -14.68 26.88 30.52
C PRO A 242 -15.30 26.00 29.43
N LEU A 243 -16.17 25.07 29.85
CA LEU A 243 -16.73 23.94 29.10
C LEU A 243 -15.66 22.92 28.70
N SER A 244 -15.45 21.95 29.59
CA SER A 244 -14.56 20.82 29.32
C SER A 244 -15.06 20.08 28.09
N ASP A 245 -14.18 19.70 27.15
CA ASP A 245 -14.50 18.86 25.99
C ASP A 245 -15.35 17.62 26.35
N LEU A 246 -15.24 17.17 27.61
CA LEU A 246 -16.08 16.14 28.24
C LEU A 246 -17.58 16.46 28.21
N GLU A 247 -17.98 17.69 28.56
CA GLU A 247 -19.38 18.10 28.59
C GLU A 247 -19.97 18.15 27.19
N LEU A 248 -19.19 18.65 26.22
CA LEU A 248 -19.60 18.71 24.82
C LEU A 248 -19.75 17.30 24.22
N ALA A 249 -18.78 16.41 24.47
CA ALA A 249 -18.84 15.03 24.00
C ALA A 249 -20.06 14.28 24.57
N ARG A 250 -20.35 14.46 25.87
CA ARG A 250 -21.52 13.87 26.51
C ARG A 250 -22.83 14.41 25.93
N GLN A 251 -22.90 15.69 25.60
CA GLN A 251 -24.09 16.27 24.98
C GLN A 251 -24.33 15.70 23.58
N LEU A 252 -23.30 15.64 22.74
CA LEU A 252 -23.38 15.08 21.39
C LEU A 252 -23.84 13.62 21.40
N GLN A 253 -23.31 12.82 22.34
CA GLN A 253 -23.73 11.43 22.50
C GLN A 253 -25.21 11.30 22.89
N GLN A 254 -25.73 12.22 23.70
CA GLN A 254 -27.13 12.24 24.11
C GLN A 254 -28.07 12.60 22.95
N GLU A 255 -27.64 13.53 22.09
CA GLU A 255 -28.39 13.94 20.90
C GLU A 255 -28.50 12.81 19.87
N GLU A 256 -27.41 12.08 19.63
CA GLU A 256 -27.39 10.92 18.72
C GLU A 256 -28.35 9.83 19.18
N TYR A 257 -28.37 9.53 20.48
CA TYR A 257 -29.24 8.51 21.05
C TYR A 257 -30.73 8.88 20.92
N GLN A 258 -31.07 10.17 21.06
CA GLN A 258 -32.44 10.65 20.87
C GLN A 258 -32.87 10.59 19.40
N GLN A 259 -32.00 10.96 18.46
CA GLN A 259 -32.29 10.84 17.03
C GLN A 259 -32.53 9.38 16.63
N GLN A 260 -31.72 8.46 17.15
CA GLN A 260 -31.86 7.04 16.85
C GLN A 260 -33.17 6.46 17.39
N GLN A 261 -33.60 6.86 18.60
CA GLN A 261 -34.92 6.49 19.13
C GLN A 261 -36.08 7.06 18.30
N GLN A 262 -35.99 8.31 17.84
CA GLN A 262 -37.02 8.92 17.00
C GLN A 262 -37.13 8.21 15.64
N GLN A 263 -36.01 7.85 15.01
CA GLN A 263 -36.02 7.10 13.75
C GLN A 263 -36.65 5.70 13.92
N GLN A 264 -36.34 4.99 15.01
CA GLN A 264 -36.98 3.69 15.28
C GLN A 264 -38.50 3.81 15.49
N GLN A 265 -38.97 4.85 16.21
CA GLN A 265 -40.41 5.09 16.38
C GLN A 265 -41.10 5.44 15.05
N GLN A 266 -40.47 6.27 14.20
CA GLN A 266 -41.03 6.58 12.88
C GLN A 266 -41.14 5.36 11.96
N GLN A 267 -40.12 4.49 11.94
CA GLN A 267 -40.17 3.26 11.16
C GLN A 267 -41.28 2.30 11.65
N GLN A 268 -41.46 2.15 12.95
CA GLN A 268 -42.55 1.32 13.50
C GLN A 268 -43.94 1.89 13.16
N GLN A 269 -44.13 3.21 13.24
CA GLN A 269 -45.41 3.83 12.87
C GLN A 269 -45.73 3.68 11.38
N GLN A 270 -44.75 3.82 10.50
CA GLN A 270 -44.95 3.62 9.05
C GLN A 270 -45.31 2.17 8.72
N GLN A 271 -44.68 1.19 9.36
CA GLN A 271 -45.03 -0.23 9.16
C GLN A 271 -46.47 -0.54 9.63
N GLN A 272 -46.90 -0.01 10.77
CA GLN A 272 -48.27 -0.22 11.26
C GLN A 272 -49.33 0.43 10.34
N GLN A 273 -49.07 1.63 9.81
CA GLN A 273 -49.98 2.28 8.86
C GLN A 273 -50.10 1.52 7.53
N GLN A 274 -48.99 1.00 7.00
CA GLN A 274 -49.02 0.18 5.77
C GLN A 274 -49.81 -1.12 5.98
N GLN A 275 -49.67 -1.80 7.12
CA GLN A 275 -50.45 -3.00 7.42
C GLN A 275 -51.96 -2.71 7.55
N GLN A 276 -52.35 -1.59 8.17
CA GLN A 276 -53.76 -1.21 8.25
C GLN A 276 -54.37 -0.88 6.89
N GLN A 277 -53.64 -0.18 6.01
CA GLN A 277 -54.11 0.11 4.65
C GLN A 277 -54.29 -1.16 3.80
N GLN A 278 -53.37 -2.13 3.91
CA GLN A 278 -53.50 -3.40 3.20
C GLN A 278 -54.72 -4.22 3.68
N GLN A 279 -55.00 -4.24 4.99
CA GLN A 279 -56.19 -4.94 5.51
C GLN A 279 -57.50 -4.27 5.05
N GLN A 280 -57.57 -2.94 4.97
CA GLN A 280 -58.76 -2.26 4.46
C GLN A 280 -58.99 -2.50 2.95
N GLN A 281 -57.93 -2.53 2.14
CA GLN A 281 -58.06 -2.85 0.71
C GLN A 281 -58.54 -4.28 0.47
N GLN A 282 -58.08 -5.25 1.26
CA GLN A 282 -58.57 -6.64 1.16
C GLN A 282 -60.05 -6.79 1.55
N GLN A 283 -60.53 -6.04 2.55
CA GLN A 283 -61.96 -6.06 2.92
C GLN A 283 -62.86 -5.40 1.85
N GLN A 284 -62.40 -4.33 1.17
CA GLN A 284 -63.18 -3.70 0.09
C GLN A 284 -63.28 -4.57 -1.17
N GLN A 285 -62.23 -5.35 -1.50
CA GLN A 285 -62.29 -6.28 -2.63
C GLN A 285 -63.25 -7.46 -2.39
N GLN A 286 -63.41 -7.93 -1.14
CA GLN A 286 -64.40 -8.97 -0.82
C GLN A 286 -65.86 -8.49 -0.89
N GLN A 287 -66.14 -7.19 -0.71
CA GLN A 287 -67.51 -6.67 -0.83
C GLN A 287 -67.97 -6.46 -2.29
N GLN A 288 -67.06 -6.26 -3.25
CA GLN A 288 -67.42 -6.10 -4.66
C GLN A 288 -67.67 -7.42 -5.40
N GLN A 289 -67.21 -8.57 -4.88
CA GLN A 289 -67.58 -9.89 -5.41
C GLN A 289 -68.97 -10.40 -4.95
N GLY A 290 -69.68 -9.66 -4.10
CA GLY A 290 -71.01 -10.02 -3.58
C GLY A 290 -72.22 -9.52 -4.39
N GLN A 291 -72.02 -8.74 -5.45
CA GLN A 291 -73.11 -8.17 -6.28
C GLN A 291 -72.91 -8.46 -7.78
N THR A 292 -72.77 -9.72 -8.16
CA THR A 292 -73.03 -10.17 -9.55
C THR A 292 -73.42 -11.64 -9.53
N GLY A 293 -74.73 -11.91 -9.43
CA GLY A 293 -75.28 -13.27 -9.43
C GLY A 293 -76.75 -13.34 -9.02
N SER A 294 -77.62 -12.57 -9.68
CA SER A 294 -79.07 -12.58 -9.48
C SER A 294 -79.76 -13.69 -10.29
N GLN A 295 -80.65 -14.42 -9.61
CA GLN A 295 -81.79 -15.21 -10.14
C GLN A 295 -81.53 -16.59 -10.80
N GLN A 296 -81.66 -17.65 -10.01
CA GLN A 296 -82.40 -18.86 -10.41
C GLN A 296 -83.29 -19.34 -9.26
N GLY A 297 -84.57 -19.53 -9.57
CA GLY A 297 -85.60 -19.97 -8.63
C GLY A 297 -85.56 -21.48 -8.34
N ARG A 298 -85.90 -21.81 -7.08
CA ARG A 298 -86.58 -23.03 -6.59
C ARG A 298 -86.70 -24.23 -7.57
N ARG A 299 -85.94 -25.32 -7.34
CA ARG A 299 -86.36 -26.61 -6.70
C ARG A 299 -85.49 -27.81 -7.15
N ARG A 300 -84.98 -28.52 -6.13
CA ARG A 300 -84.74 -29.97 -5.92
C ARG A 300 -83.93 -30.86 -6.92
N ASP A 301 -83.02 -31.56 -6.25
CA ASP A 301 -82.55 -32.96 -6.36
C ASP A 301 -81.57 -33.39 -7.47
N LYS A 302 -80.39 -33.79 -6.94
CA LYS A 302 -79.58 -35.00 -7.15
C LYS A 302 -78.91 -35.35 -8.50
N ASP A 303 -77.61 -35.61 -8.29
CA ASP A 303 -76.75 -36.68 -8.81
C ASP A 303 -76.21 -36.62 -10.26
N SER A 304 -74.90 -36.34 -10.27
CA SER A 304 -73.83 -37.20 -10.80
C SER A 304 -73.48 -37.22 -12.29
N ASP A 305 -72.15 -37.22 -12.46
CA ASP A 305 -71.33 -37.75 -13.55
C ASP A 305 -71.36 -37.06 -14.91
N CYS A 306 -70.31 -37.07 -15.74
CA CYS A 306 -68.85 -37.22 -15.68
C CYS A 306 -68.40 -37.17 -17.15
N VAL A 307 -67.11 -36.87 -17.42
CA VAL A 307 -66.37 -37.16 -18.69
C VAL A 307 -66.79 -36.33 -19.92
N LEU A 308 -66.04 -35.28 -20.28
CA LEU A 308 -64.80 -35.25 -21.09
C LEU A 308 -64.94 -35.72 -22.54
N LEU A 309 -64.53 -34.84 -23.45
CA LEU A 309 -63.74 -35.14 -24.63
C LEU A 309 -62.67 -34.06 -24.78
#